data_AF-A0A1H6V1D6-F1
#
_entry.id   AF-A0A1H6V1D6-F1
#
_cell.length_a   1.000
_cell.length_b   1.000
_cell.length_c   1.000
_cell.angle_alpha   90.00
_cell.angle_beta   90.00
_cell.angle_gamma   90.00
#
_symmetry.space_group_name_H-M   'P 1'
#
loop_
_entity.id
_entity.type
_entity.pdbx_description
1 polymer ?
#
loop_
_entity_poly.entity_id
_entity_poly.type
_entity_poly.pdbx_seq_one_letter_code
_entity_poly.pdbx_strand_id
1 'polypeptide(L)'
;MKIKRKFTPLIFLCFFLFSCNENRKFNFQIDSNSSSLEKVKISALSENLDLLGEITSFALIDDSRFVVSTLNPSKVFIFNFDGQQVYEIAYSGIGPNEFMEPSIVRSDGKRVFVWCRTQLKLLIYDLHGKPIDEYKGYKKAVVDFLIKDEHILFYTSGGFDGPYVSKFKIGEHVSVDDFGFSTESHKLLAILACSGGMAEEKGKLFFSSPAELSITIVDLDDHESKIVTWNDPEFRAIELQESAIDIVNNNRNKMIDLLNESSLVTGVFKIGKHIILKAEVGEYSPEDGKDGVSKKRFDKYYEIDENFEILKTYKEAKSFENNNCLYQSYEGNLYYISIHSNEGDYQYWLNRLSFK
;
A
#
# COMPACT_ATOMS: atom_id res chain seq x y z
N MET A 1 -51.47 -41.17 -43.80
CA MET A 1 -50.76 -39.93 -44.18
C MET A 1 -50.25 -39.28 -42.89
N LYS A 2 -48.94 -39.34 -42.64
CA LYS A 2 -48.30 -38.96 -41.36
C LYS A 2 -48.01 -37.45 -41.33
N ILE A 3 -48.59 -36.70 -40.39
CA ILE A 3 -48.22 -35.31 -40.12
C ILE A 3 -47.12 -35.32 -39.05
N LYS A 4 -45.88 -35.06 -39.46
CA LYS A 4 -44.75 -34.82 -38.55
C LYS A 4 -44.84 -33.39 -38.01
N ARG A 5 -45.12 -33.23 -36.72
CA ARG A 5 -44.87 -31.96 -36.01
C ARG A 5 -43.36 -31.84 -35.76
N LYS A 6 -42.74 -30.82 -36.35
CA LYS A 6 -41.34 -30.46 -36.12
C LYS A 6 -41.21 -29.84 -34.72
N PHE A 7 -40.37 -30.43 -33.88
CA PHE A 7 -39.84 -29.82 -32.67
C PHE A 7 -38.79 -28.78 -33.09
N THR A 8 -39.01 -27.52 -32.73
CA THR A 8 -37.99 -26.47 -32.76
C THR A 8 -37.32 -26.42 -31.38
N PRO A 9 -35.99 -26.56 -31.26
CA PRO A 9 -35.33 -26.38 -29.97
C PRO A 9 -35.20 -24.88 -29.70
N LEU A 10 -35.69 -24.46 -28.54
CA LEU A 10 -35.50 -23.11 -28.00
C LEU A 10 -34.01 -23.00 -27.58
N ILE A 11 -33.21 -22.30 -28.38
CA ILE A 11 -31.82 -21.97 -28.02
C ILE A 11 -31.90 -20.96 -26.88
N PHE A 12 -31.55 -21.40 -25.67
CA PHE A 12 -31.35 -20.56 -24.51
C PHE A 12 -30.07 -19.74 -24.77
N LEU A 13 -30.26 -18.50 -25.20
CA LEU A 13 -29.18 -17.53 -25.35
C LEU A 13 -28.78 -17.08 -23.95
N CYS A 14 -27.77 -17.71 -23.35
CA CYS A 14 -27.10 -17.19 -22.17
C CYS A 14 -26.43 -15.88 -22.56
N PHE A 15 -27.09 -14.75 -22.24
CA PHE A 15 -26.43 -13.46 -22.16
C PHE A 15 -25.41 -13.52 -21.02
N PHE A 16 -24.15 -13.77 -21.37
CA PHE A 16 -23.02 -13.33 -20.54
C PHE A 16 -23.07 -11.81 -20.54
N LEU A 17 -23.64 -11.23 -19.49
CA LEU A 17 -23.41 -9.82 -19.15
C LEU A 17 -21.95 -9.71 -18.72
N PHE A 18 -21.06 -9.49 -19.68
CA PHE A 18 -19.77 -8.88 -19.39
C PHE A 18 -20.07 -7.49 -18.85
N SER A 19 -19.94 -7.31 -17.54
CA SER A 19 -19.89 -6.00 -16.92
C SER A 19 -18.77 -5.21 -17.62
N CYS A 20 -19.16 -4.17 -18.35
CA CYS A 20 -18.20 -3.29 -19.01
C CYS A 20 -17.52 -2.45 -17.95
N ASN A 21 -16.22 -2.67 -17.78
CA ASN A 21 -15.36 -1.83 -16.95
C ASN A 21 -15.27 -0.45 -17.63
N GLU A 22 -16.00 0.57 -17.12
CA GLU A 22 -15.94 1.93 -17.67
C GLU A 22 -14.58 2.56 -17.30
N ASN A 23 -13.64 2.55 -18.24
CA ASN A 23 -12.41 3.31 -18.13
C ASN A 23 -12.69 4.78 -18.49
N ARG A 24 -12.81 5.65 -17.48
CA ARG A 24 -12.93 7.10 -17.70
C ARG A 24 -11.55 7.74 -17.62
N LYS A 25 -11.03 8.15 -18.77
CA LYS A 25 -9.81 8.96 -18.84
C LYS A 25 -10.17 10.42 -18.67
N PHE A 26 -9.62 11.06 -17.64
CA PHE A 26 -9.74 12.50 -17.48
C PHE A 26 -8.43 13.16 -17.90
N ASN A 27 -8.50 14.02 -18.92
CA ASN A 27 -7.37 14.83 -19.33
C ASN A 27 -7.38 16.12 -18.50
N PHE A 28 -6.69 16.10 -17.37
CA PHE A 28 -6.42 17.31 -16.60
C PHE A 28 -5.01 17.79 -16.88
N GLN A 29 -4.86 19.08 -17.11
CA GLN A 29 -3.56 19.74 -17.21
C GLN A 29 -3.23 20.24 -15.80
N ILE A 30 -2.27 19.59 -15.14
CA ILE A 30 -1.85 19.97 -13.79
C ILE A 30 -1.06 21.29 -13.89
N ASP A 31 -1.56 22.34 -13.25
CA ASP A 31 -0.80 23.58 -13.08
C ASP A 31 0.44 23.31 -12.22
N SER A 32 1.61 23.70 -12.71
CA SER A 32 2.93 23.41 -12.10
C SER A 32 3.19 24.06 -10.73
N ASN A 33 2.22 24.79 -10.16
CA ASN A 33 2.33 25.44 -8.87
C ASN A 33 2.11 24.43 -7.73
N SER A 34 3.20 23.79 -7.29
CA SER A 34 3.19 22.91 -6.11
C SER A 34 3.18 23.72 -4.82
N SER A 35 2.33 23.34 -3.86
CA SER A 35 2.33 23.94 -2.52
C SER A 35 3.24 23.18 -1.56
N SER A 36 3.69 23.86 -0.50
CA SER A 36 4.42 23.24 0.61
C SER A 36 3.46 22.48 1.51
N LEU A 37 3.86 21.28 1.94
CA LEU A 37 3.11 20.45 2.86
C LEU A 37 3.51 20.78 4.31
N GLU A 38 2.53 21.04 5.18
CA GLU A 38 2.81 21.31 6.58
C GLU A 38 2.96 20.00 7.36
N LYS A 39 4.09 19.87 8.08
CA LYS A 39 4.44 18.72 8.91
C LYS A 39 4.29 19.08 10.38
N VAL A 40 3.42 18.38 11.08
CA VAL A 40 3.20 18.57 12.51
C VAL A 40 3.79 17.39 13.27
N LYS A 41 4.84 17.63 14.05
CA LYS A 41 5.37 16.64 14.98
C LYS A 41 4.35 16.37 16.08
N ILE A 42 3.99 15.11 16.27
CA ILE A 42 3.11 14.66 17.35
C ILE A 42 3.97 14.29 18.56
N SER A 43 4.89 13.36 18.38
CA SER A 43 5.78 12.91 19.47
C SER A 43 7.07 12.30 18.94
N ALA A 44 8.05 12.24 19.83
CA ALA A 44 9.24 11.44 19.66
C ALA A 44 9.04 10.08 20.34
N LEU A 45 9.39 9.00 19.66
CA LEU A 45 9.22 7.65 20.18
C LEU A 45 10.33 7.33 21.19
N SER A 46 9.92 6.81 22.34
CA SER A 46 10.77 6.46 23.47
C SER A 46 10.94 4.95 23.57
N GLU A 47 12.12 4.50 23.97
CA GLU A 47 12.48 3.10 24.19
C GLU A 47 12.39 2.73 25.68
N ASN A 48 11.23 2.99 26.29
CA ASN A 48 11.04 2.88 27.75
C ASN A 48 10.73 1.46 28.25
N LEU A 49 10.35 0.53 27.37
CA LEU A 49 10.17 -0.90 27.68
C LEU A 49 11.30 -1.73 27.09
N ASP A 50 11.61 -1.55 25.80
CA ASP A 50 12.67 -2.27 25.07
C ASP A 50 13.15 -1.42 23.87
N LEU A 51 14.30 -1.81 23.29
CA LEU A 51 14.90 -1.12 22.16
C LEU A 51 14.05 -1.24 20.89
N LEU A 52 13.99 -0.16 20.13
CA LEU A 52 13.39 -0.09 18.81
C LEU A 52 14.41 -0.52 17.75
N GLY A 53 14.00 -1.49 16.94
CA GLY A 53 14.68 -1.79 15.68
C GLY A 53 14.21 -0.86 14.56
N GLU A 54 14.53 -1.25 13.33
CA GLU A 54 14.04 -0.59 12.12
C GLU A 54 12.51 -0.74 12.04
N ILE A 55 11.77 0.37 12.17
CA ILE A 55 10.31 0.34 12.00
C ILE A 55 9.97 0.02 10.54
N THR A 56 9.25 -1.08 10.33
CA THR A 56 8.83 -1.55 9.00
C THR A 56 7.41 -1.15 8.63
N SER A 57 6.54 -1.03 9.63
CA SER A 57 5.14 -0.70 9.44
C SER A 57 4.55 -0.15 10.73
N PHE A 58 3.48 0.64 10.59
CA PHE A 58 2.67 1.06 11.71
C PHE A 58 1.20 1.18 11.31
N ALA A 59 0.31 1.14 12.30
CA ALA A 59 -1.10 1.41 12.13
C ALA A 59 -1.67 2.11 13.36
N LEU A 60 -2.60 3.05 13.15
CA LEU A 60 -3.34 3.67 14.25
C LEU A 60 -4.35 2.65 14.80
N ILE A 61 -4.47 2.61 16.12
CA ILE A 61 -5.47 1.77 16.82
C ILE A 61 -6.68 2.64 17.16
N ASP A 62 -6.42 3.82 17.72
CA ASP A 62 -7.42 4.82 18.10
C ASP A 62 -6.78 6.22 18.15
N ASP A 63 -7.54 7.22 18.61
CA ASP A 63 -7.09 8.62 18.75
C ASP A 63 -5.90 8.83 19.71
N SER A 64 -5.47 7.80 20.43
CA SER A 64 -4.44 7.89 21.47
C SER A 64 -3.34 6.85 21.35
N ARG A 65 -3.49 5.85 20.48
CA ARG A 65 -2.57 4.70 20.39
C ARG A 65 -2.34 4.25 18.96
N PHE A 66 -1.16 3.69 18.73
CA PHE A 66 -0.77 3.09 17.47
C PHE A 66 0.14 1.87 17.71
N VAL A 67 0.17 0.97 16.75
CA VAL A 67 1.04 -0.21 16.75
C VAL A 67 2.15 -0.01 15.74
N VAL A 68 3.37 -0.42 16.08
CA VAL A 68 4.53 -0.47 15.17
C VAL A 68 5.08 -1.89 15.13
N SER A 69 5.59 -2.31 13.98
CA SER A 69 6.46 -3.47 13.86
C SER A 69 7.88 -3.05 13.54
N THR A 70 8.85 -3.78 14.08
CA THR A 70 10.27 -3.53 13.87
C THR A 70 10.99 -4.76 13.36
N LEU A 71 12.16 -4.55 12.74
CA LEU A 71 13.17 -5.57 12.46
C LEU A 71 14.49 -5.20 13.13
N ASN A 72 15.27 -6.22 13.48
CA ASN A 72 16.59 -6.06 14.10
C ASN A 72 16.60 -5.13 15.34
N PRO A 73 15.86 -5.47 16.42
CA PRO A 73 15.17 -6.75 16.67
C PRO A 73 13.73 -6.81 16.12
N SER A 74 13.27 -8.03 15.83
CA SER A 74 11.90 -8.29 15.38
C SER A 74 10.90 -8.22 16.53
N LYS A 75 10.15 -7.13 16.60
CA LYS A 75 9.21 -6.84 17.69
C LYS A 75 7.94 -6.19 17.15
N VAL A 76 6.90 -6.18 17.97
CA VAL A 76 5.69 -5.39 17.75
C VAL A 76 5.37 -4.66 19.04
N PHE A 77 5.23 -3.33 18.98
CA PHE A 77 4.96 -2.48 20.13
C PHE A 77 3.67 -1.69 19.92
N ILE A 78 2.93 -1.48 21.00
CA ILE A 78 1.85 -0.50 21.05
C ILE A 78 2.39 0.74 21.75
N PHE A 79 2.28 1.88 21.09
CA PHE A 79 2.64 3.19 21.58
C PHE A 79 1.40 4.03 21.90
N ASN A 80 1.55 4.97 22.81
CA ASN A 80 0.63 6.10 22.94
C ASN A 80 1.13 7.32 22.13
N PHE A 81 0.27 8.32 21.95
CA PHE A 81 0.62 9.54 21.22
C PHE A 81 1.65 10.42 21.93
N ASP A 82 1.90 10.21 23.23
CA ASP A 82 3.04 10.83 23.95
C ASP A 82 4.39 10.21 23.55
N GLY A 83 4.37 9.15 22.74
CA GLY A 83 5.57 8.48 22.23
C GLY A 83 6.12 7.40 23.16
N GLN A 84 5.36 6.95 24.16
CA GLN A 84 5.79 5.90 25.08
C GLN A 84 5.32 4.53 24.62
N GLN A 85 6.18 3.53 24.76
CA GLN A 85 5.82 2.12 24.65
C GLN A 85 4.88 1.74 25.80
N VAL A 86 3.64 1.38 25.45
CA VAL A 86 2.59 0.95 26.37
C VAL A 86 2.58 -0.58 26.51
N TYR A 87 2.86 -1.29 25.42
CA TYR A 87 2.87 -2.75 25.41
C TYR A 87 3.85 -3.31 24.39
N GLU A 88 4.39 -4.49 24.67
CA GLU A 88 5.23 -5.28 23.76
C GLU A 88 4.55 -6.63 23.48
N ILE A 89 4.41 -6.99 22.20
CA ILE A 89 4.00 -8.31 21.76
C ILE A 89 5.28 -9.14 21.52
N ALA A 90 5.75 -9.83 22.54
CA ALA A 90 7.07 -10.47 22.57
C ALA A 90 7.09 -11.93 22.10
N TYR A 91 6.46 -12.25 20.97
CA TYR A 91 6.40 -13.62 20.44
C TYR A 91 7.39 -13.85 19.29
N SER A 92 8.70 -13.75 19.56
CA SER A 92 9.72 -13.97 18.53
C SER A 92 10.02 -15.47 18.34
N GLY A 93 9.95 -15.97 17.11
CA GLY A 93 10.29 -17.37 16.80
C GLY A 93 9.51 -17.96 15.62
N ILE A 94 9.55 -19.29 15.51
CA ILE A 94 8.92 -20.04 14.41
C ILE A 94 7.67 -20.81 14.81
N GLY A 95 7.36 -20.86 16.10
CA GLY A 95 6.27 -21.63 16.68
C GLY A 95 4.89 -21.06 16.37
N PRO A 96 3.84 -21.72 16.89
CA PRO A 96 2.49 -21.20 16.86
C PRO A 96 2.42 -19.83 17.53
N ASN A 97 1.81 -18.87 16.86
CA ASN A 97 1.64 -17.49 17.32
C ASN A 97 2.95 -16.69 17.49
N GLU A 98 4.07 -17.18 16.97
CA GLU A 98 5.35 -16.48 16.97
C GLU A 98 5.65 -15.86 15.59
N PHE A 99 6.46 -14.80 15.53
CA PHE A 99 6.91 -14.20 14.27
C PHE A 99 8.44 -14.05 14.23
N MET A 100 8.99 -14.18 13.02
CA MET A 100 10.40 -13.84 12.74
C MET A 100 10.57 -12.48 12.07
N GLU A 101 9.70 -12.12 11.13
CA GLU A 101 9.78 -10.87 10.35
C GLU A 101 8.39 -10.22 10.28
N PRO A 102 7.95 -9.52 11.35
CA PRO A 102 6.67 -8.82 11.37
C PRO A 102 6.77 -7.59 10.45
N SER A 103 6.44 -7.79 9.19
CA SER A 103 6.71 -6.82 8.12
C SER A 103 5.62 -5.77 7.94
N ILE A 104 4.37 -6.12 8.24
CA ILE A 104 3.21 -5.24 8.08
C ILE A 104 2.31 -5.43 9.30
N VAL A 105 1.86 -4.32 9.88
CA VAL A 105 0.86 -4.31 10.95
C VAL A 105 -0.36 -3.51 10.57
N ARG A 106 -1.54 -4.01 10.96
CA ARG A 106 -2.83 -3.32 10.83
C ARG A 106 -3.63 -3.49 12.12
N SER A 107 -4.59 -2.60 12.33
CA SER A 107 -5.53 -2.70 13.45
C SER A 107 -6.95 -2.40 12.98
N ASP A 108 -7.92 -3.06 13.62
CA ASP A 108 -9.35 -2.73 13.53
C ASP A 108 -9.85 -1.99 14.78
N GLY A 109 -8.93 -1.45 15.59
CA GLY A 109 -9.19 -0.80 16.87
C GLY A 109 -9.38 -1.75 18.05
N LYS A 110 -9.50 -3.07 17.82
CA LYS A 110 -9.67 -4.09 18.86
C LYS A 110 -8.59 -5.16 18.84
N ARG A 111 -8.02 -5.41 17.66
CA ARG A 111 -7.04 -6.45 17.39
C ARG A 111 -5.86 -5.84 16.64
N VAL A 112 -4.71 -6.49 16.79
CA VAL A 112 -3.51 -6.23 16.00
C VAL A 112 -3.31 -7.41 15.05
N PHE A 113 -3.22 -7.10 13.76
CA PHE A 113 -2.94 -8.05 12.70
C PHE A 113 -1.49 -7.88 12.28
N VAL A 114 -0.73 -8.97 12.27
CA VAL A 114 0.69 -8.97 11.92
C VAL A 114 0.91 -9.91 10.75
N TRP A 115 1.44 -9.38 9.65
CA TRP A 115 1.92 -10.20 8.54
C TRP A 115 3.39 -10.57 8.75
N CYS A 116 3.65 -11.86 8.96
CA CYS A 116 5.01 -12.37 9.07
C CYS A 116 5.55 -12.80 7.70
N ARG A 117 6.39 -11.97 7.08
CA ARG A 117 6.82 -12.13 5.68
C ARG A 117 7.50 -13.47 5.41
N THR A 118 8.49 -13.83 6.22
CA THR A 118 9.29 -15.05 6.05
C THR A 118 8.51 -16.34 6.21
N GLN A 119 7.40 -16.29 6.95
CA GLN A 119 6.57 -17.45 7.28
C GLN A 119 5.25 -17.47 6.50
N LEU A 120 4.98 -16.43 5.69
CA LEU A 120 3.74 -16.24 4.91
C LEU A 120 2.50 -16.57 5.74
N LYS A 121 2.40 -15.96 6.93
CA LYS A 121 1.31 -16.18 7.87
C LYS A 121 0.79 -14.87 8.44
N LEU A 122 -0.52 -14.84 8.67
CA LEU A 122 -1.22 -13.79 9.38
C LEU A 122 -1.37 -14.20 10.85
N LEU A 123 -0.99 -13.32 11.76
CA LEU A 123 -1.10 -13.50 13.20
C LEU A 123 -2.04 -12.44 13.75
N ILE A 124 -2.91 -12.82 14.69
CA ILE A 124 -3.88 -11.91 15.31
C ILE A 124 -3.65 -11.93 16.82
N TYR A 125 -3.48 -10.75 17.38
CA TYR A 125 -3.34 -10.55 18.83
C TYR A 125 -4.40 -9.56 19.31
N ASP A 126 -4.74 -9.64 20.59
CA ASP A 126 -5.46 -8.55 21.26
C ASP A 126 -4.53 -7.36 21.55
N LEU A 127 -5.10 -6.27 22.08
CA LEU A 127 -4.34 -5.07 22.44
C LEU A 127 -3.44 -5.25 23.69
N HIS A 128 -3.48 -6.42 24.31
CA HIS A 128 -2.58 -6.85 25.39
C HIS A 128 -1.62 -7.95 24.89
N GLY A 129 -1.43 -8.03 23.57
CA GLY A 129 -0.50 -8.96 22.93
C GLY A 129 -0.82 -10.43 23.12
N LYS A 130 -1.98 -10.80 23.66
CA LYS A 130 -2.36 -12.21 23.77
C LYS A 130 -2.73 -12.73 22.38
N PRO A 131 -2.21 -13.89 21.96
CA PRO A 131 -2.60 -14.51 20.71
C PRO A 131 -4.10 -14.83 20.68
N ILE A 132 -4.73 -14.50 19.57
CA ILE A 132 -6.12 -14.85 19.24
C ILE A 132 -6.11 -15.99 18.23
N ASP A 133 -5.48 -15.79 17.08
CA ASP A 133 -5.49 -16.73 15.95
C ASP A 133 -4.23 -16.61 15.07
N GLU A 134 -3.98 -17.66 14.28
CA GLU A 134 -2.90 -17.75 13.29
C GLU A 134 -3.40 -18.45 12.02
N TYR A 135 -3.12 -17.85 10.85
CA TYR A 135 -3.46 -18.42 9.55
C TYR A 135 -2.23 -18.52 8.65
N LYS A 136 -2.01 -19.73 8.10
CA LYS A 136 -0.85 -20.08 7.24
C LYS A 136 -1.33 -20.39 5.83
N GLY A 137 -0.44 -20.86 4.94
CA GLY A 137 -0.85 -21.45 3.66
C GLY A 137 -1.10 -20.44 2.53
N TYR A 138 -0.78 -19.17 2.76
CA TYR A 138 -0.73 -18.17 1.70
C TYR A 138 0.45 -18.44 0.76
N LYS A 139 0.22 -18.28 -0.55
CA LYS A 139 1.19 -18.64 -1.60
C LYS A 139 1.98 -17.46 -2.15
N LYS A 140 1.51 -16.24 -1.90
CA LYS A 140 2.10 -15.00 -2.44
C LYS A 140 2.56 -14.13 -1.29
N ALA A 141 3.72 -13.49 -1.44
CA ALA A 141 4.12 -12.40 -0.58
C ALA A 141 3.27 -11.16 -0.90
N VAL A 142 3.01 -10.34 0.11
CA VAL A 142 2.18 -9.13 0.00
C VAL A 142 3.02 -7.89 0.31
N VAL A 143 2.69 -6.78 -0.33
CA VAL A 143 3.26 -5.45 -0.07
C VAL A 143 2.46 -4.75 1.02
N ASP A 144 1.14 -4.95 1.01
CA ASP A 144 0.23 -4.36 1.97
C ASP A 144 -1.04 -5.21 2.14
N PHE A 145 -1.79 -4.95 3.22
CA PHE A 145 -3.13 -5.48 3.41
C PHE A 145 -4.05 -4.51 4.15
N LEU A 146 -5.36 -4.66 3.91
CA LEU A 146 -6.42 -3.98 4.65
C LEU A 146 -7.31 -5.00 5.34
N ILE A 147 -7.84 -4.64 6.51
CA ILE A 147 -8.81 -5.44 7.25
C ILE A 147 -10.15 -4.75 7.16
N LYS A 148 -11.17 -5.50 6.75
CA LYS A 148 -12.55 -5.02 6.71
C LYS A 148 -13.49 -6.12 7.20
N ASP A 149 -14.03 -5.93 8.40
CA ASP A 149 -14.91 -6.88 9.08
C ASP A 149 -14.24 -8.26 9.19
N GLU A 150 -14.79 -9.30 8.56
CA GLU A 150 -14.24 -10.67 8.52
C GLU A 150 -13.39 -10.94 7.26
N HIS A 151 -12.98 -9.89 6.54
CA HIS A 151 -12.20 -10.00 5.32
C HIS A 151 -10.84 -9.32 5.42
N ILE A 152 -9.90 -9.84 4.65
CA ILE A 152 -8.59 -9.28 4.40
C ILE A 152 -8.41 -9.05 2.90
N LEU A 153 -7.97 -7.85 2.52
CA LEU A 153 -7.62 -7.53 1.15
C LEU A 153 -6.10 -7.45 1.06
N PHE A 154 -5.50 -8.33 0.28
CA PHE A 154 -4.05 -8.36 0.05
C PHE A 154 -3.68 -7.62 -1.21
N TYR A 155 -2.69 -6.75 -1.12
CA TYR A 155 -1.95 -6.24 -2.26
C TYR A 155 -0.70 -7.11 -2.48
N THR A 156 -0.66 -7.88 -3.55
CA THR A 156 0.45 -8.82 -3.77
C THR A 156 1.71 -8.11 -4.21
N SER A 157 2.85 -8.63 -3.80
CA SER A 157 4.17 -8.23 -4.33
C SER A 157 4.32 -8.52 -5.82
N GLY A 158 5.28 -7.86 -6.46
CA GLY A 158 5.57 -8.02 -7.88
C GLY A 158 6.07 -9.40 -8.29
N GLY A 159 6.22 -9.59 -9.60
CA GLY A 159 6.72 -10.83 -10.21
C GLY A 159 5.69 -11.93 -10.46
N PHE A 160 4.41 -11.72 -10.13
CA PHE A 160 3.34 -12.68 -10.40
C PHE A 160 2.41 -12.22 -11.51
N ASP A 161 1.88 -13.19 -12.25
CA ASP A 161 0.73 -13.00 -13.13
C ASP A 161 -0.58 -12.97 -12.34
N GLY A 162 -1.56 -12.27 -12.91
CA GLY A 162 -2.95 -12.31 -12.48
C GLY A 162 -3.32 -11.10 -11.61
N PRO A 163 -4.27 -11.28 -10.68
CA PRO A 163 -4.73 -10.19 -9.85
C PRO A 163 -3.64 -9.76 -8.87
N TYR A 164 -3.49 -8.45 -8.67
CA TYR A 164 -2.60 -7.87 -7.68
C TYR A 164 -3.31 -7.36 -6.42
N VAL A 165 -4.64 -7.35 -6.42
CA VAL A 165 -5.45 -7.26 -5.21
C VAL A 165 -6.36 -8.48 -5.10
N SER A 166 -6.35 -9.13 -3.95
CA SER A 166 -7.16 -10.32 -3.68
C SER A 166 -7.85 -10.21 -2.32
N LYS A 167 -9.17 -10.43 -2.28
CA LYS A 167 -9.98 -10.42 -1.07
C LYS A 167 -10.17 -11.85 -0.57
N PHE A 168 -9.92 -12.07 0.71
CA PHE A 168 -10.12 -13.35 1.39
C PHE A 168 -11.04 -13.15 2.59
N LYS A 169 -11.82 -14.17 2.91
CA LYS A 169 -12.38 -14.27 4.26
C LYS A 169 -11.27 -14.71 5.21
N ILE A 170 -11.21 -14.10 6.39
CA ILE A 170 -10.17 -14.40 7.38
C ILE A 170 -10.22 -15.89 7.74
N GLY A 171 -9.05 -16.54 7.67
CA GLY A 171 -8.89 -17.98 7.86
C GLY A 171 -9.17 -18.87 6.64
N GLU A 172 -9.62 -18.29 5.53
CA GLU A 172 -9.73 -18.99 4.25
C GLU A 172 -8.51 -18.70 3.36
N HIS A 173 -8.20 -19.64 2.46
CA HIS A 173 -6.99 -19.59 1.61
C HIS A 173 -7.32 -19.39 0.12
N VAL A 174 -8.60 -19.31 -0.20
CA VAL A 174 -9.12 -19.09 -1.55
C VAL A 174 -9.68 -17.69 -1.58
N SER A 175 -9.30 -16.90 -2.58
CA SER A 175 -9.86 -15.57 -2.77
C SER A 175 -11.36 -15.69 -3.04
N VAL A 176 -12.13 -14.82 -2.39
CA VAL A 176 -13.56 -14.66 -2.71
C VAL A 176 -13.72 -13.71 -3.90
N ASP A 177 -12.84 -12.71 -4.02
CA ASP A 177 -12.81 -11.75 -5.11
C ASP A 177 -11.36 -11.36 -5.46
N ASP A 178 -11.15 -10.94 -6.70
CA ASP A 178 -9.84 -10.58 -7.24
C ASP A 178 -9.96 -9.33 -8.12
N PHE A 179 -9.06 -8.35 -7.95
CA PHE A 179 -9.09 -7.05 -8.61
C PHE A 179 -7.72 -6.64 -9.13
N GLY A 180 -7.72 -5.88 -10.24
CA GLY A 180 -6.53 -5.32 -10.87
C GLY A 180 -5.60 -6.38 -11.44
N PHE A 181 -5.32 -6.37 -12.75
CA PHE A 181 -4.45 -7.36 -13.37
C PHE A 181 -3.06 -6.80 -13.65
N SER A 182 -2.03 -7.58 -13.30
CA SER A 182 -0.62 -7.19 -13.43
C SER A 182 -0.21 -7.02 -14.90
N THR A 183 0.26 -5.84 -15.27
CA THR A 183 1.03 -5.62 -16.50
C THR A 183 2.52 -5.94 -16.26
N GLU A 184 3.33 -6.02 -17.32
CA GLU A 184 4.78 -6.19 -17.15
C GLU A 184 5.41 -5.05 -16.33
N SER A 185 5.00 -3.81 -16.56
CA SER A 185 5.45 -2.66 -15.77
C SER A 185 5.06 -2.79 -14.29
N HIS A 186 3.84 -3.25 -13.99
CA HIS A 186 3.42 -3.53 -12.63
C HIS A 186 4.33 -4.58 -12.00
N LYS A 187 4.55 -5.72 -12.67
CA LYS A 187 5.38 -6.82 -12.13
C LYS A 187 6.79 -6.36 -11.79
N LEU A 188 7.39 -5.50 -12.62
CA LEU A 188 8.73 -4.97 -12.37
C LEU A 188 8.75 -4.00 -11.19
N LEU A 189 7.85 -3.01 -11.18
CA LEU A 189 7.86 -1.95 -10.17
C LEU A 189 7.35 -2.42 -8.80
N ALA A 190 6.46 -3.41 -8.77
CA ALA A 190 5.92 -3.98 -7.54
C ALA A 190 6.92 -4.85 -6.75
N ILE A 191 8.15 -5.01 -7.24
CA ILE A 191 9.26 -5.63 -6.49
C ILE A 191 9.81 -4.66 -5.43
N LEU A 192 9.66 -3.35 -5.65
CA LEU A 192 10.07 -2.33 -4.70
C LEU A 192 9.15 -2.37 -3.48
N ALA A 193 9.73 -2.22 -2.29
CA ALA A 193 8.92 -2.10 -1.08
C ALA A 193 8.02 -0.87 -1.17
N CYS A 194 6.77 -1.02 -0.71
CA CYS A 194 5.83 0.10 -0.54
C CYS A 194 5.52 0.83 -1.86
N SER A 195 5.44 0.05 -2.91
CA SER A 195 4.99 0.42 -4.25
C SER A 195 3.49 0.10 -4.41
N GLY A 196 2.76 0.96 -5.11
CA GLY A 196 1.30 0.88 -5.21
C GLY A 196 0.64 1.47 -3.97
N GLY A 197 -0.59 1.05 -3.69
CA GLY A 197 -1.30 1.44 -2.48
C GLY A 197 -2.76 1.06 -2.51
N MET A 198 -3.35 0.92 -1.33
CA MET A 198 -4.78 0.68 -1.15
C MET A 198 -5.34 1.51 0.01
N ALA A 199 -6.58 1.94 -0.14
CA ALA A 199 -7.41 2.45 0.95
C ALA A 199 -8.81 1.86 0.84
N GLU A 200 -9.50 1.73 1.97
CA GLU A 200 -10.92 1.35 2.00
C GLU A 200 -11.69 2.39 2.80
N GLU A 201 -12.86 2.77 2.31
CA GLU A 201 -13.83 3.56 3.07
C GLU A 201 -15.25 3.19 2.64
N LYS A 202 -16.08 2.82 3.63
CA LYS A 202 -17.53 2.58 3.47
C LYS A 202 -17.86 1.60 2.35
N GLY A 203 -17.13 0.48 2.29
CA GLY A 203 -17.35 -0.59 1.31
C GLY A 203 -16.70 -0.32 -0.05
N LYS A 204 -16.00 0.81 -0.22
CA LYS A 204 -15.28 1.12 -1.46
C LYS A 204 -13.79 0.95 -1.28
N LEU A 205 -13.21 0.12 -2.12
CA LEU A 205 -11.78 -0.08 -2.23
C LEU A 205 -11.21 0.87 -3.29
N PHE A 206 -10.17 1.60 -2.92
CA PHE A 206 -9.36 2.44 -3.80
C PHE A 206 -7.98 1.82 -3.88
N PHE A 207 -7.48 1.53 -5.07
CA PHE A 207 -6.13 1.00 -5.23
C PHE A 207 -5.46 1.47 -6.50
N SER A 208 -4.13 1.42 -6.50
CA SER A 208 -3.33 1.87 -7.63
C SER A 208 -2.20 0.89 -7.93
N SER A 209 -1.90 0.74 -9.21
CA SER A 209 -0.66 0.08 -9.66
C SER A 209 0.51 1.04 -9.46
N PRO A 210 1.69 0.58 -9.01
CA PRO A 210 2.89 1.43 -8.95
C PRO A 210 3.27 2.10 -10.28
N ALA A 211 2.86 1.50 -11.41
CA ALA A 211 3.29 1.90 -12.74
C ALA A 211 2.47 3.00 -13.41
N GLU A 212 1.34 3.39 -12.84
CA GLU A 212 0.40 4.32 -13.48
C GLU A 212 -0.12 5.34 -12.47
N LEU A 213 -0.20 6.61 -12.90
CA LEU A 213 -0.87 7.66 -12.13
C LEU A 213 -2.40 7.50 -12.27
N SER A 214 -2.94 6.49 -11.61
CA SER A 214 -4.35 6.14 -11.66
C SER A 214 -4.86 5.62 -10.31
N ILE A 215 -6.17 5.64 -10.13
CA ILE A 215 -6.86 4.94 -9.04
C ILE A 215 -7.97 4.10 -9.66
N THR A 216 -7.96 2.82 -9.33
CA THR A 216 -9.11 1.93 -9.52
C THR A 216 -9.98 2.00 -8.28
N ILE A 217 -11.27 2.23 -8.47
CA ILE A 217 -12.29 2.20 -7.42
C ILE A 217 -13.17 0.99 -7.67
N VAL A 218 -13.39 0.19 -6.63
CA VAL A 218 -14.28 -0.97 -6.64
C VAL A 218 -15.24 -0.87 -5.47
N ASP A 219 -16.53 -1.02 -5.73
CA ASP A 219 -17.51 -1.28 -4.69
C ASP A 219 -17.45 -2.78 -4.31
N LEU A 220 -17.22 -3.06 -3.03
CA LEU A 220 -16.96 -4.42 -2.55
C LEU A 220 -18.23 -5.27 -2.41
N ASP A 221 -19.42 -4.68 -2.51
CA ASP A 221 -20.70 -5.36 -2.37
C ASP A 221 -21.31 -5.76 -3.72
N ASP A 222 -21.21 -4.91 -4.75
CA ASP A 222 -21.78 -5.18 -6.09
C ASP A 222 -20.74 -5.34 -7.21
N HIS A 223 -19.45 -5.20 -6.88
CA HIS A 223 -18.30 -5.36 -7.78
C HIS A 223 -18.27 -4.37 -8.95
N GLU A 224 -19.04 -3.26 -8.88
CA GLU A 224 -18.88 -2.18 -9.84
C GLU A 224 -17.50 -1.56 -9.70
N SER A 225 -16.83 -1.37 -10.84
CA SER A 225 -15.48 -0.83 -10.86
C SER A 225 -15.31 0.25 -11.92
N LYS A 226 -14.45 1.21 -11.61
CA LYS A 226 -14.03 2.26 -12.54
C LYS A 226 -12.57 2.61 -12.31
N ILE A 227 -11.93 3.03 -13.39
CA ILE A 227 -10.55 3.51 -13.34
C ILE A 227 -10.54 4.99 -13.68
N VAL A 228 -9.84 5.77 -12.86
CA VAL A 228 -9.53 7.18 -13.10
C VAL A 228 -8.02 7.31 -13.29
N THR A 229 -7.61 7.91 -14.40
CA THR A 229 -6.20 8.18 -14.73
C THR A 229 -6.00 9.67 -14.90
N TRP A 230 -4.85 10.17 -14.45
CA TRP A 230 -4.42 11.56 -14.63
C TRP A 230 -3.14 11.64 -15.45
N ASN A 231 -2.93 12.79 -16.12
CA ASN A 231 -1.72 13.07 -16.85
C ASN A 231 -0.90 14.13 -16.10
N ASP A 232 0.32 13.78 -15.74
CA ASP A 232 1.29 14.68 -15.13
C ASP A 232 2.59 14.62 -15.96
N PRO A 233 3.04 15.74 -16.56
CA PRO A 233 4.26 15.74 -17.35
C PRO A 233 5.51 15.38 -16.56
N GLU A 234 5.49 15.48 -15.22
CA GLU A 234 6.60 15.07 -14.37
C GLU A 234 6.55 13.56 -14.04
N PHE A 235 5.36 12.94 -14.06
CA PHE A 235 5.20 11.52 -13.76
C PHE A 235 5.59 10.68 -14.99
N ARG A 236 6.77 10.07 -14.92
CA ARG A 236 7.32 9.20 -15.98
C ARG A 236 6.84 7.77 -15.77
N ALA A 237 5.70 7.42 -16.39
CA ALA A 237 5.25 6.04 -16.47
C ALA A 237 6.15 5.22 -17.42
N ILE A 238 6.30 3.93 -17.13
CA ILE A 238 6.95 2.98 -18.04
C ILE A 238 5.95 1.98 -18.60
N GLU A 239 6.08 1.70 -19.90
CA GLU A 239 5.33 0.65 -20.58
C GLU A 239 6.33 -0.38 -21.10
N LEU A 240 6.34 -1.56 -20.48
CA LEU A 240 7.23 -2.66 -20.89
C LEU A 240 6.56 -3.51 -21.97
N GLN A 241 7.25 -3.62 -23.10
CA GLN A 241 6.87 -4.51 -24.21
C GLN A 241 7.51 -5.90 -24.10
N GLU A 242 8.49 -6.05 -23.21
CA GLU A 242 9.18 -7.31 -22.92
C GLU A 242 8.84 -7.79 -21.50
N SER A 243 9.05 -9.09 -21.26
CA SER A 243 8.79 -9.72 -19.98
C SER A 243 9.63 -9.11 -18.85
N ALA A 244 8.98 -8.72 -17.76
CA ALA A 244 9.66 -8.25 -16.55
C ALA A 244 10.61 -9.31 -15.98
N ILE A 245 10.23 -10.59 -16.07
CA ILE A 245 11.07 -11.71 -15.62
C ILE A 245 12.34 -11.81 -16.47
N ASP A 246 12.24 -11.60 -17.78
CA ASP A 246 13.39 -11.66 -18.67
C ASP A 246 14.34 -10.49 -18.42
N ILE A 247 13.81 -9.28 -18.16
CA ILE A 247 14.60 -8.11 -17.75
C ILE A 247 15.41 -8.43 -16.50
N VAL A 248 14.74 -8.92 -15.45
CA VAL A 248 15.37 -9.18 -14.14
C VAL A 248 16.46 -10.24 -14.25
N ASN A 249 16.22 -11.31 -15.01
CA ASN A 249 17.16 -12.44 -15.10
C ASN A 249 18.29 -12.21 -16.09
N ASN A 250 18.04 -11.53 -17.21
CA ASN A 250 18.97 -11.48 -18.33
C ASN A 250 19.58 -10.08 -18.54
N ASN A 251 18.99 -9.01 -17.99
CA ASN A 251 19.45 -7.64 -18.22
C ASN A 251 19.33 -6.76 -16.96
N ARG A 252 20.15 -7.07 -15.96
CA ARG A 252 20.16 -6.36 -14.68
C ARG A 252 20.44 -4.85 -14.79
N ASN A 253 21.25 -4.42 -15.76
CA ASN A 253 21.51 -3.00 -15.97
C ASN A 253 20.25 -2.27 -16.43
N LYS A 254 19.55 -2.81 -17.44
CA LYS A 254 18.26 -2.28 -17.89
C LYS A 254 17.23 -2.24 -16.76
N MET A 255 17.18 -3.27 -15.93
CA MET A 255 16.34 -3.28 -14.73
C MET A 255 16.65 -2.08 -13.82
N ILE A 256 17.92 -1.85 -13.49
CA ILE A 256 18.36 -0.73 -12.63
C ILE A 256 18.00 0.62 -13.27
N ASP A 257 18.25 0.80 -14.57
CA ASP A 257 17.95 2.04 -15.29
C ASP A 257 16.44 2.31 -15.26
N LEU A 258 15.61 1.30 -15.52
CA LEU A 258 14.15 1.40 -15.43
C LEU A 258 13.71 1.82 -14.03
N LEU A 259 14.24 1.19 -12.97
CA LEU A 259 13.87 1.53 -11.59
C LEU A 259 14.29 2.96 -11.20
N ASN A 260 15.44 3.42 -11.69
CA ASN A 260 15.97 4.75 -11.39
C ASN A 260 15.23 5.87 -12.13
N GLU A 261 14.73 5.59 -13.34
CA GLU A 261 14.08 6.58 -14.22
C GLU A 261 12.56 6.62 -14.05
N SER A 262 11.93 5.52 -13.64
CA SER A 262 10.46 5.43 -13.55
C SER A 262 9.90 6.17 -12.35
N SER A 263 8.82 6.91 -12.54
CA SER A 263 7.98 7.33 -11.42
C SER A 263 7.23 6.15 -10.82
N LEU A 264 6.89 6.25 -9.54
CA LEU A 264 6.33 5.15 -8.76
C LEU A 264 5.20 5.66 -7.88
N VAL A 265 3.99 5.14 -8.04
CA VAL A 265 2.96 5.32 -7.00
C VAL A 265 3.40 4.56 -5.74
N THR A 266 3.35 5.21 -4.59
CA THR A 266 3.81 4.67 -3.29
C THR A 266 2.74 4.68 -2.20
N GLY A 267 1.56 5.21 -2.48
CA GLY A 267 0.45 5.08 -1.54
C GLY A 267 -0.86 5.66 -2.07
N VAL A 268 -1.96 5.10 -1.59
CA VAL A 268 -3.32 5.61 -1.76
C VAL A 268 -3.91 5.72 -0.36
N PHE A 269 -4.33 6.92 0.02
CA PHE A 269 -4.84 7.19 1.37
C PHE A 269 -6.20 7.88 1.29
N LYS A 270 -7.15 7.46 2.12
CA LYS A 270 -8.43 8.16 2.25
C LYS A 270 -8.39 9.06 3.48
N ILE A 271 -8.60 10.36 3.29
CA ILE A 271 -8.65 11.33 4.39
C ILE A 271 -9.92 12.19 4.30
N GLY A 272 -10.92 11.86 5.13
CA GLY A 272 -12.17 12.59 5.16
C GLY A 272 -12.86 12.52 3.78
N LYS A 273 -13.03 13.66 3.11
CA LYS A 273 -13.61 13.70 1.75
C LYS A 273 -12.58 13.56 0.64
N HIS A 274 -11.30 13.64 0.93
CA HIS A 274 -10.25 13.61 -0.08
C HIS A 274 -9.61 12.22 -0.18
N ILE A 275 -8.96 11.99 -1.31
CA ILE A 275 -8.04 10.89 -1.55
C ILE A 275 -6.66 11.52 -1.78
N ILE A 276 -5.64 11.01 -1.09
CA ILE A 276 -4.25 11.37 -1.36
C ILE A 276 -3.61 10.22 -2.12
N LEU A 277 -3.23 10.49 -3.37
CA LEU A 277 -2.32 9.63 -4.13
C LEU A 277 -0.90 10.13 -3.89
N LYS A 278 0.00 9.28 -3.42
CA LYS A 278 1.42 9.60 -3.22
C LYS A 278 2.25 8.91 -4.29
N ALA A 279 3.19 9.64 -4.89
CA ALA A 279 4.13 9.09 -5.86
C ALA A 279 5.55 9.58 -5.60
N GLU A 280 6.53 8.76 -5.92
CA GLU A 280 7.89 9.22 -6.17
C GLU A 280 8.04 9.62 -7.64
N VAL A 281 8.61 10.79 -7.88
CA VAL A 281 8.73 11.39 -9.20
C VAL A 281 10.17 11.89 -9.42
N GLY A 282 10.59 11.96 -10.68
CA GLY A 282 11.93 12.34 -11.09
C GLY A 282 12.91 11.17 -11.14
N GLU A 283 14.20 11.44 -11.23
CA GLU A 283 15.21 10.43 -11.55
C GLU A 283 16.19 10.21 -10.39
N TYR A 284 16.60 8.97 -10.18
CA TYR A 284 17.70 8.64 -9.27
C TYR A 284 19.03 8.78 -10.01
N SER A 285 19.89 9.71 -9.57
CA SER A 285 21.27 9.80 -10.05
C SER A 285 22.23 9.36 -8.93
N PRO A 286 23.02 8.29 -9.13
CA PRO A 286 24.00 7.82 -8.15
C PRO A 286 25.08 8.85 -7.80
N GLU A 287 25.30 9.84 -8.67
CA GLU A 287 26.32 10.88 -8.52
C GLU A 287 25.85 12.08 -7.66
N ASP A 288 24.53 12.19 -7.43
CA ASP A 288 23.91 13.32 -6.74
C ASP A 288 23.63 13.01 -5.25
N GLY A 289 24.66 12.92 -4.39
CA GLY A 289 24.47 13.00 -2.92
C GLY A 289 25.53 12.34 -2.04
N LYS A 290 25.80 12.91 -0.85
CA LYS A 290 26.70 12.33 0.16
C LYS A 290 26.11 11.11 0.90
N ASP A 291 24.82 10.83 0.71
CA ASP A 291 24.07 9.86 1.52
C ASP A 291 23.10 8.99 0.68
N GLY A 292 23.30 8.90 -0.64
CA GLY A 292 22.47 8.05 -1.51
C GLY A 292 21.04 8.56 -1.77
N VAL A 293 20.77 9.86 -1.58
CA VAL A 293 19.47 10.49 -1.86
C VAL A 293 19.59 11.42 -3.07
N SER A 294 18.98 11.04 -4.21
CA SER A 294 18.98 11.86 -5.42
C SER A 294 18.25 13.18 -5.22
N LYS A 295 18.90 14.30 -5.53
CA LYS A 295 18.29 15.63 -5.56
C LYS A 295 17.22 15.82 -6.64
N LYS A 296 17.20 14.93 -7.62
CA LYS A 296 16.25 14.96 -8.74
C LYS A 296 15.03 14.08 -8.50
N ARG A 297 15.02 13.30 -7.41
CA ARG A 297 13.89 12.48 -6.98
C ARG A 297 13.16 13.18 -5.83
N PHE A 298 11.84 13.22 -5.90
CA PHE A 298 11.01 13.87 -4.89
C PHE A 298 9.69 13.12 -4.71
N ASP A 299 9.08 13.28 -3.54
CA ASP A 299 7.72 12.84 -3.27
C ASP A 299 6.74 13.88 -3.81
N LYS A 300 5.71 13.41 -4.51
CA LYS A 300 4.59 14.22 -4.99
C LYS A 300 3.28 13.65 -4.44
N TYR A 301 2.46 14.53 -3.88
CA TYR A 301 1.15 14.21 -3.34
C TYR A 301 0.09 14.88 -4.20
N TYR A 302 -0.92 14.12 -4.59
CA TYR A 302 -2.09 14.60 -5.32
C TYR A 302 -3.28 14.52 -4.39
N GLU A 303 -3.82 15.69 -4.03
CA GLU A 303 -5.05 15.80 -3.26
C GLU A 303 -6.23 15.81 -4.21
N ILE A 304 -7.07 14.78 -4.09
CA ILE A 304 -8.14 14.45 -5.03
C ILE A 304 -9.48 14.51 -4.30
N ASP A 305 -10.49 15.13 -4.92
CA ASP A 305 -11.83 15.24 -4.34
C ASP A 305 -12.73 14.01 -4.61
N GLU A 306 -13.99 14.06 -4.15
CA GLU A 306 -14.96 12.98 -4.35
C GLU A 306 -15.40 12.79 -5.82
N ASN A 307 -15.15 13.80 -6.67
CA ASN A 307 -15.39 13.75 -8.11
C ASN A 307 -14.16 13.28 -8.90
N PHE A 308 -13.07 12.95 -8.21
CA PHE A 308 -11.80 12.51 -8.76
C PHE A 308 -11.05 13.61 -9.53
N GLU A 309 -11.30 14.87 -9.17
CA GLU A 309 -10.54 16.03 -9.65
C GLU A 309 -9.35 16.29 -8.72
N ILE A 310 -8.18 16.58 -9.28
CA ILE A 310 -7.00 16.99 -8.50
C ILE A 310 -7.25 18.43 -8.05
N LEU A 311 -7.43 18.61 -6.74
CA LEU A 311 -7.57 19.93 -6.12
C LEU A 311 -6.22 20.64 -6.03
N LYS A 312 -5.18 19.88 -5.65
CA LYS A 312 -3.87 20.45 -5.32
C LYS A 312 -2.78 19.40 -5.44
N THR A 313 -1.56 19.86 -5.75
CA THR A 313 -0.36 19.03 -5.67
C THR A 313 0.67 19.61 -4.72
N TYR A 314 1.40 18.72 -4.06
CA TYR A 314 2.46 19.07 -3.11
C TYR A 314 3.72 18.33 -3.53
N LYS A 315 4.87 18.99 -3.39
CA LYS A 315 6.18 18.40 -3.71
C LYS A 315 7.09 18.51 -2.51
N GLU A 316 7.77 17.41 -2.20
CA GLU A 316 8.74 17.35 -1.13
C GLU A 316 10.02 16.68 -1.62
N ALA A 317 11.16 17.33 -1.38
CA ALA A 317 12.45 16.70 -1.68
C ALA A 317 12.56 15.37 -0.94
N LYS A 318 13.10 14.35 -1.62
CA LYS A 318 13.35 13.05 -0.99
C LYS A 318 14.34 13.25 0.16
N SER A 319 14.07 12.59 1.28
CA SER A 319 14.94 12.58 2.45
C SER A 319 15.13 11.14 2.91
N PHE A 320 16.33 10.79 3.34
CA PHE A 320 16.61 9.51 3.98
C PHE A 320 15.77 9.33 5.27
N GLU A 321 15.36 10.44 5.86
CA GLU A 321 14.53 10.49 7.07
C GLU A 321 13.11 9.98 6.86
N ASN A 322 12.64 9.88 5.60
CA ASN A 322 11.28 9.48 5.28
C ASN A 322 11.26 8.11 4.57
N ASN A 323 10.55 7.16 5.14
CA ASN A 323 10.31 5.84 4.54
C ASN A 323 8.89 5.78 3.94
N ASN A 324 8.76 5.42 2.67
CA ASN A 324 7.47 5.30 1.97
C ASN A 324 6.52 4.29 2.61
N CYS A 325 7.05 3.31 3.34
CA CYS A 325 6.26 2.31 4.05
C CYS A 325 5.57 2.85 5.29
N LEU A 326 6.01 4.00 5.79
CA LEU A 326 5.61 4.52 7.09
C LEU A 326 4.61 5.65 6.92
N TYR A 327 3.52 5.41 6.20
CA TYR A 327 2.36 6.29 6.12
C TYR A 327 1.06 5.54 6.47
N GLN A 328 0.15 6.20 7.19
CA GLN A 328 -1.17 5.64 7.51
C GLN A 328 -2.22 6.74 7.65
N SER A 329 -3.39 6.55 7.03
CA SER A 329 -4.54 7.41 7.24
C SER A 329 -5.39 6.97 8.43
N TYR A 330 -5.87 7.94 9.22
CA TYR A 330 -6.82 7.71 10.32
C TYR A 330 -7.63 8.98 10.61
N GLU A 331 -8.95 8.84 10.78
CA GLU A 331 -9.89 9.92 11.13
C GLU A 331 -9.63 11.24 10.36
N GLY A 332 -9.51 11.14 9.04
CA GLY A 332 -9.33 12.30 8.16
C GLY A 332 -7.93 12.92 8.16
N ASN A 333 -6.94 12.27 8.76
CA ASN A 333 -5.55 12.73 8.79
C ASN A 333 -4.62 11.70 8.16
N LEU A 334 -3.48 12.15 7.63
CA LEU A 334 -2.39 11.27 7.19
C LEU A 334 -1.22 11.40 8.16
N TYR A 335 -0.87 10.29 8.80
CA TYR A 335 0.25 10.18 9.72
C TYR A 335 1.44 9.53 9.02
N TYR A 336 2.63 9.84 9.49
CA TYR A 336 3.85 9.15 9.06
C TYR A 336 4.89 9.10 10.18
N ILE A 337 5.77 8.11 10.11
CA ILE A 337 6.92 7.99 11.01
C ILE A 337 8.18 8.35 10.23
N SER A 338 8.98 9.27 10.77
CA SER A 338 10.30 9.64 10.22
C SER A 338 11.41 9.39 11.22
N ILE A 339 12.63 9.24 10.69
CA ILE A 339 13.85 9.17 11.49
C ILE A 339 14.44 10.57 11.53
N HIS A 340 14.73 11.08 12.73
CA HIS A 340 15.45 12.33 12.90
C HIS A 340 16.84 12.04 13.45
N SER A 341 17.86 12.62 12.82
CA SER A 341 19.23 12.51 13.28
C SER A 341 19.71 13.83 13.88
N ASN A 342 20.28 13.79 15.08
CA ASN A 342 20.96 14.93 15.67
C ASN A 342 22.24 14.48 16.36
N GLU A 343 23.39 15.03 15.95
CA GLU A 343 24.71 14.79 16.57
C GLU A 343 25.08 13.30 16.77
N GLY A 344 24.59 12.41 15.90
CA GLY A 344 24.88 10.97 15.95
C GLY A 344 23.87 10.12 16.73
N ASP A 345 22.82 10.75 17.28
CA ASP A 345 21.66 10.07 17.83
C ASP A 345 20.53 10.02 16.79
N TYR A 346 19.79 8.90 16.75
CA TYR A 346 18.69 8.66 15.82
C TYR A 346 17.41 8.42 16.61
N GLN A 347 16.36 9.17 16.28
CA GLN A 347 15.08 9.06 16.96
C GLN A 347 13.92 9.01 15.97
N TYR A 348 13.01 8.06 16.17
CA TYR A 348 11.77 8.02 15.39
C TYR A 348 10.76 9.05 15.92
N TRP A 349 10.14 9.80 15.02
CA TRP A 349 9.05 10.73 15.36
C TRP A 349 7.76 10.31 14.67
N LEU A 350 6.65 10.33 15.41
CA LEU A 350 5.31 10.30 14.83
C LEU A 350 4.95 11.72 14.40
N ASN A 351 4.52 11.86 13.15
CA ASN A 351 4.14 13.12 12.55
C ASN A 351 2.79 13.01 11.87
N ARG A 352 2.19 14.17 11.60
CA ARG A 352 0.97 14.32 10.81
C ARG A 352 1.18 15.30 9.68
N LEU A 353 0.71 14.95 8.48
CA LEU A 353 0.66 15.83 7.33
C LEU A 353 -0.64 16.63 7.33
N SER A 354 -0.54 17.93 7.09
CA SER A 354 -1.69 18.81 6.95
C SER A 354 -1.81 19.31 5.51
N PHE A 355 -2.93 18.94 4.89
CA PHE A 355 -3.38 19.39 3.58
C PHE A 355 -4.35 20.56 3.83
N LYS A 356 -3.84 21.79 3.77
CA LYS A 356 -4.60 23.04 3.97
C LYS A 356 -4.82 23.77 2.66
#